data_AF-X0T507-F1
#
_entry.id   AF-X0T507-F1
#
_cell.length_a   1.000
_cell.length_b   1.000
_cell.length_c   1.000
_cell.angle_alpha   90.00
_cell.angle_beta   90.00
_cell.angle_gamma   90.00
#
_symmetry.space_group_name_H-M   'P 1'
#
loop_
_entity.id
_entity.type
_entity.pdbx_description
1 polymer ?
#
loop_
_entity_poly.entity_id
_entity_poly.type
_entity_poly.pdbx_seq_one_letter_code
_entity_poly.pdbx_strand_id
1 'polypeptide(L)'
;LAVWKLAHAIMLVALPLFLVMVFLGGFAAGLAGLLAGIGKYVLVLVLLILIKNTNPRVRIDQAMKFFWVYCGIALVVAIILATTGNYYGISWL
;
A
#
# COMPACT_ATOMS: atom_id res chain seq x y z
N LEU A 1 7.50 18.89 -20.30
CA LEU A 1 7.61 17.41 -20.36
C LEU A 1 8.48 16.82 -19.24
N ALA A 2 9.68 17.36 -18.97
CA ALA A 2 10.60 16.84 -17.94
C ALA A 2 9.98 16.84 -16.52
N VAL A 3 9.33 17.93 -16.12
CA VAL A 3 8.65 18.03 -14.80
C VAL A 3 7.55 16.98 -14.64
N TRP A 4 6.78 16.71 -15.70
CA TRP A 4 5.70 15.72 -15.66
C TRP A 4 6.24 14.28 -15.51
N LYS A 5 7.34 13.96 -16.19
CA LYS A 5 8.04 12.68 -16.03
C LYS A 5 8.65 12.55 -14.64
N LEU A 6 9.22 13.63 -14.10
CA LEU A 6 9.76 13.67 -12.75
C LEU A 6 8.66 13.42 -11.71
N ALA A 7 7.50 14.07 -11.82
CA ALA A 7 6.38 13.86 -10.91
C ALA A 7 5.90 12.39 -10.91
N HIS A 8 5.81 11.76 -12.09
CA HIS A 8 5.48 10.33 -12.20
C HIS A 8 6.55 9.42 -11.59
N ALA A 9 7.83 9.76 -11.75
CA ALA A 9 8.92 9.02 -11.14
C ALA A 9 8.92 9.15 -9.60
N ILE A 10 8.62 10.35 -9.07
CA ILE A 10 8.47 10.58 -7.63
C ILE A 10 7.35 9.71 -7.06
N MET A 11 6.22 9.59 -7.77
CA MET A 11 5.11 8.75 -7.34
C MET A 11 5.49 7.26 -7.22
N LEU A 12 6.35 6.75 -8.10
CA LEU A 12 6.85 5.37 -8.02
C LEU A 12 7.73 5.10 -6.80
N VAL A 13 8.30 6.14 -6.19
CA VAL A 13 9.08 6.03 -4.95
C VAL A 13 8.23 6.32 -3.72
N ALA A 14 7.38 7.35 -3.79
CA ALA A 14 6.55 7.79 -2.67
C ALA A 14 5.52 6.73 -2.26
N LEU A 15 4.88 6.06 -3.22
CA LEU A 15 3.82 5.09 -2.94
C LEU A 15 4.33 3.84 -2.21
N PRO A 16 5.40 3.14 -2.67
CA PRO A 16 6.00 2.04 -1.92
C PRO A 16 6.51 2.47 -0.53
N LEU A 17 7.13 3.65 -0.44
CA LEU A 17 7.68 4.14 0.82
C LEU A 17 6.55 4.40 1.84
N PHE A 18 5.44 5.01 1.40
CA PHE A 18 4.25 5.20 2.24
C PHE A 18 3.70 3.87 2.76
N LEU A 19 3.56 2.86 1.90
CA LEU A 19 3.07 1.54 2.29
C LEU A 19 3.96 0.88 3.35
N VAL A 20 5.29 0.92 3.16
CA VAL A 20 6.24 0.33 4.10
C VAL A 20 6.20 1.03 5.46
N MET A 21 6.09 2.35 5.46
CA MET A 21 6.06 3.16 6.67
C MET A 21 4.78 2.96 7.49
N VAL A 22 3.62 2.97 6.83
CA VAL A 22 2.32 2.93 7.53
C VAL A 22 1.91 1.50 7.90
N PHE A 23 2.11 0.53 7.00
CA PHE A 23 1.55 -0.82 7.17
C PHE A 23 2.57 -1.88 7.56
N LEU A 24 3.85 -1.73 7.18
CA LEU A 24 4.88 -2.74 7.44
C LEU A 24 5.84 -2.36 8.60
N GLY A 25 5.45 -1.40 9.44
CA GLY A 25 6.22 -1.02 10.63
C GLY A 25 7.50 -0.23 10.35
N GLY A 26 7.66 0.33 9.15
CA GLY A 26 8.71 1.29 8.80
C GLY A 26 10.16 0.77 8.89
N PHE A 27 11.08 1.70 9.12
CA PHE A 27 12.52 1.44 9.29
C PHE A 27 12.87 1.52 10.77
N ALA A 28 13.23 0.39 11.37
CA ALA A 28 13.67 0.34 12.76
C ALA A 28 15.12 0.86 12.91
N ALA A 29 15.43 1.46 14.06
CA ALA A 29 16.78 1.94 14.37
C ALA A 29 17.76 0.75 14.54
N GLY A 30 18.94 0.87 13.92
CA GLY A 30 19.99 -0.16 13.92
C GLY A 30 20.23 -0.80 12.55
N LEU A 31 21.42 -1.37 12.35
CA LEU A 31 21.86 -1.98 11.08
C LEU A 31 20.90 -3.08 10.59
N ALA A 32 20.45 -3.96 11.50
CA ALA A 32 19.52 -5.03 11.15
C ALA A 32 18.12 -4.51 10.78
N GLY A 33 17.63 -3.48 11.47
CA GLY A 33 16.34 -2.83 11.19
C GLY A 33 16.35 -2.09 9.85
N LEU A 34 17.47 -1.44 9.53
CA LEU A 34 17.66 -0.74 8.27
C LEU A 34 17.74 -1.71 7.08
N LEU A 35 18.48 -2.81 7.22
CA LEU A 35 18.52 -3.87 6.19
C LEU A 35 17.15 -4.52 5.97
N ALA A 36 16.43 -4.84 7.06
CA ALA A 36 15.09 -5.39 6.96
C ALA A 36 14.10 -4.40 6.31
N GLY A 37 14.20 -3.11 6.63
CA GLY A 37 13.39 -2.06 6.02
C GLY A 37 13.67 -1.88 4.53
N ILE A 38 14.95 -1.88 4.12
CA ILE A 38 15.33 -1.87 2.70
C ILE A 38 14.77 -3.10 1.99
N GLY A 39 14.86 -4.28 2.61
CA GLY A 39 14.27 -5.51 2.07
C GLY A 39 12.77 -5.40 1.83
N LYS A 40 12.01 -4.87 2.80
CA LYS A 40 10.56 -4.60 2.66
C LYS A 40 10.28 -3.63 1.51
N TYR A 41 11.07 -2.55 1.40
CA TYR A 41 10.93 -1.57 0.33
C TYR A 41 11.17 -2.16 -1.06
N VAL A 42 12.27 -2.91 -1.23
CA VAL A 42 12.59 -3.58 -2.50
C VAL A 42 11.49 -4.57 -2.88
N LEU A 43 10.99 -5.34 -1.91
CA LEU A 43 9.89 -6.29 -2.14
C LEU A 43 8.64 -5.58 -2.68
N VAL A 44 8.18 -4.52 -2.01
CA VAL A 44 6.99 -3.76 -2.44
C VAL A 44 7.20 -3.12 -3.81
N LEU A 45 8.39 -2.57 -4.07
CA LEU A 45 8.74 -1.94 -5.34
C LEU A 45 8.74 -2.94 -6.49
N VAL A 46 9.36 -4.12 -6.30
CA VAL A 46 9.36 -5.20 -7.31
C VAL A 46 7.93 -5.66 -7.59
N LEU A 47 7.12 -5.86 -6.55
CA LEU A 47 5.73 -6.28 -6.70
C LEU A 47 4.91 -5.25 -7.50
N LEU A 48 5.10 -3.95 -7.22
CA LEU A 48 4.49 -2.86 -7.99
C LEU A 48 4.89 -2.87 -9.46
N ILE A 49 6.18 -3.08 -9.75
CA ILE A 49 6.69 -3.16 -11.12
C ILE A 49 6.09 -4.37 -11.84
N LEU A 50 6.00 -5.53 -11.18
CA LEU A 50 5.37 -6.72 -11.75
C LEU A 50 3.89 -6.49 -12.04
N ILE A 51 3.12 -5.95 -11.08
CA ILE A 51 1.70 -5.60 -11.28
C ILE A 51 1.53 -4.67 -12.48
N LYS A 52 2.39 -3.65 -12.59
CA LYS A 52 2.36 -2.69 -13.69
C LYS A 52 2.66 -3.33 -15.04
N ASN A 53 3.56 -4.32 -15.07
CA ASN A 53 3.97 -5.00 -16.30
C ASN A 53 3.02 -6.14 -16.70
N THR A 54 2.34 -6.77 -15.74
CA THR A 54 1.50 -7.95 -15.98
C THR A 54 0.02 -7.59 -16.18
N ASN A 55 -0.48 -6.50 -15.58
CA ASN A 55 -1.92 -6.21 -15.66
C ASN A 55 -2.33 -5.58 -16.99
N PRO A 56 -3.35 -6.14 -17.67
CA PRO A 56 -3.95 -5.53 -18.84
C PRO A 56 -4.65 -4.20 -18.47
N ARG A 57 -4.67 -3.25 -19.41
CA ARG A 57 -5.22 -1.91 -19.19
C ARG A 57 -6.70 -1.99 -18.82
N VAL A 58 -7.04 -1.63 -17.58
CA VAL A 58 -8.42 -1.58 -17.08
C VAL A 58 -9.09 -0.27 -17.50
N ARG A 59 -10.38 -0.33 -17.87
CA ARG A 59 -11.18 0.87 -18.16
C ARG A 59 -11.47 1.62 -16.86
N ILE A 60 -11.42 2.95 -16.90
CA ILE A 60 -11.66 3.82 -15.74
C ILE A 60 -13.01 3.48 -15.06
N ASP A 61 -14.05 3.23 -15.84
CA ASP A 61 -15.38 2.86 -15.29
C ASP A 61 -15.36 1.57 -14.46
N GLN A 62 -14.56 0.58 -14.88
CA GLN A 62 -14.40 -0.69 -14.16
C GLN A 62 -13.57 -0.50 -12.89
N ALA A 63 -12.49 0.26 -12.98
CA ALA A 63 -11.66 0.60 -11.82
C ALA A 63 -12.47 1.39 -10.77
N MET A 64 -13.26 2.38 -11.21
CA MET A 64 -14.12 3.16 -10.32
C MET A 64 -15.15 2.30 -9.60
N LYS A 65 -15.86 1.42 -10.32
CA LYS A 65 -16.80 0.46 -9.71
C LYS A 65 -16.09 -0.47 -8.73
N PHE A 66 -14.88 -0.92 -9.07
CA PHE A 66 -14.12 -1.82 -8.20
C PHE A 66 -13.75 -1.17 -6.87
N PHE A 67 -13.16 0.03 -6.91
CA PHE A 67 -12.75 0.75 -5.71
C PHE A 67 -13.94 1.23 -4.87
N TRP A 68 -15.02 1.70 -5.50
CA TRP A 68 -16.19 2.18 -4.75
C TRP A 68 -17.00 1.06 -4.12
N VAL A 69 -17.25 -0.03 -4.85
CA VAL A 69 -18.13 -1.10 -4.36
C VAL A 69 -17.34 -2.10 -3.55
N TYR A 70 -16.34 -2.77 -4.13
CA TYR A 70 -15.65 -3.85 -3.43
C TYR A 70 -14.70 -3.33 -2.36
N CYS A 71 -13.79 -2.39 -2.70
CA CYS A 71 -12.86 -1.85 -1.70
C CYS A 71 -13.57 -0.98 -0.66
N GLY A 72 -14.61 -0.23 -1.05
CA GLY A 72 -15.40 0.58 -0.13
C GLY A 72 -16.10 -0.27 0.94
N ILE A 73 -16.79 -1.34 0.53
CA ILE A 73 -17.45 -2.26 1.48
C ILE A 73 -16.40 -2.94 2.37
N ALA A 74 -15.30 -3.43 1.80
CA ALA A 74 -14.23 -4.06 2.58
C ALA A 74 -13.63 -3.10 3.62
N LEU A 75 -13.47 -1.82 3.29
CA LEU A 75 -12.96 -0.79 4.20
C LEU A 75 -13.93 -0.52 5.35
N VAL A 76 -15.23 -0.41 5.07
CA VAL A 76 -16.25 -0.23 6.12
C VAL A 76 -16.24 -1.41 7.09
N VAL A 77 -16.17 -2.63 6.56
CA VAL A 77 -16.09 -3.85 7.38
C VAL A 77 -14.82 -3.85 8.23
N ALA A 78 -13.66 -3.50 7.66
CA ALA A 78 -12.40 -3.43 8.39
C ALA A 78 -12.45 -2.40 9.54
N ILE A 79 -13.07 -1.24 9.34
CA ILE A 79 -13.22 -0.22 10.39
C ILE A 79 -14.13 -0.71 11.52
N ILE A 80 -15.28 -1.32 11.18
CA ILE A 80 -16.19 -1.88 12.19
C ILE A 80 -15.47 -2.95 13.01
N LEU A 81 -14.74 -3.83 12.33
CA LEU A 81 -13.96 -4.90 12.97
C LEU A 81 -12.94 -4.31 13.94
N ALA A 82 -12.06 -3.41 13.46
CA ALA A 82 -11.04 -2.78 14.27
C ALA A 82 -11.60 -1.99 15.47
N THR A 83 -12.74 -1.30 15.29
CA THR A 83 -13.39 -0.55 16.37
C THR A 83 -13.96 -1.50 17.43
N THR A 84 -14.55 -2.62 16.98
CA THR A 84 -15.12 -3.65 17.85
C THR A 84 -14.03 -4.35 18.63
N GLY A 85 -12.96 -4.79 17.97
CA GLY A 85 -11.81 -5.42 18.61
C GLY A 85 -11.17 -4.53 19.66
N ASN A 86 -11.00 -3.24 19.35
CA ASN A 86 -10.51 -2.25 20.30
C ASN A 86 -11.46 -2.04 21.51
N TYR A 87 -12.78 -2.03 21.31
CA TYR A 87 -13.74 -1.86 22.41
C TYR A 87 -13.81 -3.08 23.34
N TYR A 88 -13.81 -4.29 22.79
CA TYR A 88 -13.89 -5.52 23.56
C TYR A 88 -12.52 -6.02 24.06
N GLY A 89 -11.43 -5.32 23.75
CA GLY A 89 -10.07 -5.68 24.16
C GLY A 89 -9.57 -6.99 23.55
N ILE A 90 -10.11 -7.36 22.39
CA ILE A 90 -9.78 -8.60 21.70
C ILE A 90 -8.48 -8.35 20.92
N SER A 91 -7.36 -8.89 21.40
CA SER A 91 -6.02 -8.58 20.85
C SER A 91 -5.78 -9.01 19.40
N TRP A 92 -6.64 -9.86 18.82
CA TRP A 92 -6.50 -10.39 17.46
C TRP A 92 -7.44 -9.74 16.44
N LEU A 93 -8.26 -8.77 16.87
CA LEU A 93 -9.37 -8.17 16.10
C LEU A 93 -9.29 -6.64 16.18
#